data_AF-A0A944KFA9-F1
#
_entry.id   AF-A0A944KFA9-F1
#
_cell.length_a   1.000
_cell.length_b   1.000
_cell.length_c   1.000
_cell.angle_alpha   90.00
_cell.angle_beta   90.00
_cell.angle_gamma   90.00
#
_symmetry.space_group_name_H-M   'P 1'
#
loop_
_entity.id
_entity.type
_entity.pdbx_description
1 polymer ?
#
loop_
_entity_poly.entity_id
_entity_poly.type
_entity_poly.pdbx_seq_one_letter_code
_entity_poly.pdbx_strand_id
1 'polypeptide(L)'
;MNPTNEQTAAADAFTAGDHLALQAGAGTGKTSTLVLLASSTRRRGRYIAFNKPIALDATKRFPPTVTCKTAHALAYAAVGHRYARRLGGLRQAGWRTGMALGITKSVRIGERDVSHKALSHAVLRTVTRFCHSADPVITRYHVPRLRGLEGKDLHAELSRAVLPFARKAWADLQHPDEGSVRFDHDHYLKMWAMSDPKIDADFLLLDEAQDTNPVLGSVAKV
;
A
#
# COMPACT_ATOMS: atom_id res chain seq x y z
N MET A 1 -12.04 8.43 33.02
CA MET A 1 -11.59 9.64 32.32
C MET A 1 -12.81 10.19 31.60
N ASN A 2 -13.21 11.44 31.85
CA ASN A 2 -14.40 12.01 31.22
C ASN A 2 -14.07 12.44 29.78
N PRO A 3 -14.85 12.04 28.76
CA PRO A 3 -14.61 12.44 27.38
C PRO A 3 -14.81 13.95 27.17
N THR A 4 -14.05 14.54 26.24
CA THR A 4 -14.29 15.93 25.82
C THR A 4 -15.58 16.05 25.01
N ASN A 5 -16.08 17.27 24.81
CA ASN A 5 -17.28 17.50 24.00
C ASN A 5 -17.13 16.98 22.57
N GLU A 6 -15.95 17.13 21.98
CA GLU A 6 -15.62 16.62 20.64
C GLU A 6 -15.61 15.09 20.61
N GLN A 7 -15.10 14.45 21.66
CA GLN A 7 -15.10 13.00 21.79
C GLN A 7 -16.51 12.43 21.97
N THR A 8 -17.35 13.13 22.73
CA THR A 8 -18.78 12.78 22.89
C THR A 8 -19.52 12.92 21.56
N ALA A 9 -19.34 14.04 20.85
CA ALA A 9 -19.95 14.24 19.53
C ALA A 9 -19.52 13.16 18.51
N ALA A 10 -18.25 12.75 18.54
CA ALA A 10 -17.75 11.65 17.73
C ALA A 10 -18.42 10.31 18.10
N ALA A 11 -18.63 10.04 19.39
CA ALA A 11 -19.29 8.83 19.87
C ALA A 11 -20.76 8.76 19.47
N ASP A 12 -21.46 9.89 19.55
CA ASP A 12 -22.87 9.99 19.15
C ASP A 12 -23.02 9.72 17.64
N ALA A 13 -22.21 10.36 16.81
CA ALA A 13 -22.25 10.16 15.36
C ALA A 13 -21.82 8.74 14.95
N PHE A 14 -20.83 8.15 15.64
CA PHE A 14 -20.44 6.76 15.43
C PHE A 14 -21.58 5.79 15.75
N THR A 15 -22.31 6.06 16.84
CA THR A 15 -23.45 5.24 17.27
C THR A 15 -24.62 5.35 16.31
N ALA A 16 -24.81 6.51 15.68
CA ALA A 16 -25.78 6.72 14.61
C ALA A 16 -25.46 5.95 13.32
N GLY A 17 -24.24 5.42 13.18
CA GLY A 17 -23.79 4.66 12.02
C GLY A 17 -23.12 5.48 10.92
N ASP A 18 -22.76 6.74 11.21
CA ASP A 18 -22.15 7.63 10.23
C ASP A 18 -20.69 7.27 9.93
N HIS A 19 -20.26 7.56 8.69
CA HIS A 19 -18.84 7.54 8.34
C HIS A 19 -18.15 8.80 8.87
N LEU A 20 -17.13 8.62 9.71
CA LEU A 20 -16.46 9.71 10.40
C LEU A 20 -15.02 9.88 9.93
N ALA A 21 -14.64 11.13 9.69
CA ALA A 21 -13.26 11.55 9.54
C ALA A 21 -12.89 12.45 10.72
N LEU A 22 -12.09 11.92 11.65
CA LEU A 22 -11.63 12.66 12.82
C LEU A 22 -10.28 13.31 12.52
N GLN A 23 -10.29 14.63 12.35
CA GLN A 23 -9.06 15.41 12.20
C GLN A 23 -8.62 15.92 13.56
N ALA A 24 -7.47 15.46 14.05
CA ALA A 24 -6.89 15.97 15.29
C ALA A 24 -5.36 16.10 15.16
N GLY A 25 -4.81 17.13 15.80
CA GLY A 25 -3.38 17.44 15.77
C GLY A 25 -2.51 16.38 16.46
N ALA A 26 -1.18 16.49 16.31
CA ALA A 26 -0.27 15.61 17.03
C ALA A 26 -0.50 15.70 18.55
N GLY A 27 -0.54 14.56 19.23
CA GLY A 27 -0.73 14.50 20.69
C GLY A 27 -2.15 14.78 21.20
N THR A 28 -3.13 15.06 20.32
CA THR A 28 -4.51 15.41 20.73
C THR A 28 -5.41 14.19 21.01
N GLY A 29 -4.83 13.01 21.17
CA GLY A 29 -5.56 11.82 21.62
C GLY A 29 -6.38 11.08 20.57
N LYS A 30 -6.05 11.15 19.27
CA LYS A 30 -6.74 10.42 18.18
C LYS A 30 -7.01 8.96 18.52
N THR A 31 -5.96 8.20 18.84
CA THR A 31 -6.12 6.79 19.20
C THR A 31 -6.96 6.60 20.46
N SER A 32 -6.90 7.51 21.44
CA SER A 32 -7.74 7.47 22.64
C SER A 32 -9.22 7.71 22.30
N THR A 33 -9.51 8.61 21.36
CA THR A 33 -10.86 8.81 20.82
C THR A 33 -11.33 7.55 20.09
N LEU A 34 -10.51 6.93 19.24
CA LEU A 34 -10.88 5.67 18.58
C LEU A 34 -11.16 4.53 19.58
N VAL A 35 -10.42 4.45 20.68
CA VAL A 35 -10.67 3.50 21.78
C VAL A 35 -12.00 3.81 22.47
N LEU A 36 -12.33 5.09 22.70
CA LEU A 36 -13.61 5.51 23.26
C LEU A 36 -14.77 5.06 22.36
N LEU A 37 -14.69 5.33 21.06
CA LEU A 37 -15.70 4.91 20.07
C LEU A 37 -15.88 3.39 20.06
N ALA A 38 -14.77 2.65 20.02
CA ALA A 38 -14.83 1.19 20.06
C ALA A 38 -15.46 0.65 21.35
N SER A 39 -15.26 1.35 22.47
CA SER A 39 -15.77 0.94 23.79
C SER A 39 -17.24 1.32 24.03
N SER A 40 -17.82 2.22 23.22
CA SER A 40 -19.23 2.60 23.32
C SER A 40 -20.19 1.59 22.66
N THR A 41 -19.66 0.56 21.99
CA THR A 41 -20.45 -0.44 21.27
C THR A 41 -20.01 -1.88 21.55
N ARG A 42 -20.93 -2.83 21.33
CA ARG A 42 -20.62 -4.28 21.31
C ARG A 42 -20.44 -4.85 19.90
N ARG A 43 -20.57 -4.02 18.86
CA ARG A 43 -20.33 -4.42 17.46
C ARG A 43 -18.89 -4.88 17.27
N ARG A 44 -18.66 -5.76 16.30
CA ARG A 44 -17.32 -6.29 15.97
C ARG A 44 -16.59 -5.28 15.09
N GLY A 45 -15.45 -4.77 15.54
CA GLY A 45 -14.67 -3.78 14.80
C GLY A 45 -13.32 -4.30 14.31
N ARG A 46 -12.72 -3.57 13.37
CA ARG A 46 -11.30 -3.72 13.04
C ARG A 46 -10.60 -2.38 13.15
N TYR A 47 -9.46 -2.39 13.81
CA TYR A 47 -8.53 -1.27 13.81
C TYR A 47 -7.37 -1.58 12.86
N ILE A 48 -7.17 -0.70 11.88
CA ILE A 48 -6.10 -0.78 10.90
C ILE A 48 -5.03 0.24 11.28
N ALA A 49 -3.88 -0.25 11.72
CA ALA A 49 -2.73 0.55 12.08
C ALA A 49 -1.76 0.72 10.89
N PHE A 50 -1.04 1.83 10.86
CA PHE A 50 0.03 2.08 9.90
C PHE A 50 1.23 1.12 10.06
N ASN A 51 1.60 0.78 11.29
CA ASN A 51 2.75 -0.10 11.56
C ASN A 51 2.49 -1.10 12.71
N LYS A 52 3.35 -2.11 12.80
CA LYS A 52 3.22 -3.20 13.78
C LYS A 52 3.30 -2.72 15.24
N PRO A 53 4.24 -1.83 15.63
CA PRO A 53 4.24 -1.25 16.98
C PRO A 53 2.91 -0.60 17.39
N ILE A 54 2.32 0.23 16.51
CA ILE A 54 1.02 0.86 16.78
C ILE A 54 -0.09 -0.20 16.92
N ALA A 55 -0.14 -1.21 16.04
CA ALA A 55 -1.13 -2.29 16.15
C ALA A 55 -1.02 -3.07 17.47
N LEU A 56 0.20 -3.37 17.91
CA LEU A 56 0.46 -4.08 19.17
C LEU A 56 0.05 -3.25 20.38
N ASP A 57 0.34 -1.95 20.35
CA ASP A 57 -0.06 -1.05 21.43
C ASP A 57 -1.58 -0.85 21.47
N ALA A 58 -2.22 -0.67 20.31
CA ALA A 58 -3.68 -0.61 20.20
C ALA A 58 -4.35 -1.88 20.73
N THR A 59 -3.79 -3.07 20.46
CA THR A 59 -4.31 -4.35 20.97
C THR A 59 -4.45 -4.38 22.50
N LYS A 60 -3.62 -3.63 23.23
CA LYS A 60 -3.66 -3.55 24.71
C LYS A 60 -4.75 -2.59 25.22
N ARG A 61 -5.20 -1.66 24.37
CA ARG A 61 -6.08 -0.54 24.75
C ARG A 61 -7.52 -0.72 24.23
N PHE A 62 -7.69 -1.33 23.07
CA PHE A 62 -9.00 -1.57 22.46
C PHE A 62 -9.77 -2.70 23.16
N PRO A 63 -11.12 -2.66 23.15
CA PRO A 63 -11.93 -3.73 23.70
C PRO A 63 -11.79 -5.03 22.90
N PRO A 64 -12.11 -6.20 23.50
CA PRO A 64 -11.98 -7.50 22.85
C PRO A 64 -12.83 -7.67 21.56
N THR A 65 -13.86 -6.84 21.39
CA THR A 65 -14.70 -6.79 20.18
C THR A 65 -13.98 -6.20 18.97
N VAL A 66 -12.81 -5.57 19.15
CA VAL A 66 -12.04 -4.95 18.08
C VAL A 66 -10.71 -5.68 17.86
N THR A 67 -10.53 -6.23 16.66
CA THR A 67 -9.23 -6.79 16.30
C THR A 67 -8.33 -5.73 15.69
N CYS A 68 -7.16 -5.53 16.29
CA CYS A 68 -6.14 -4.58 15.84
C CYS A 68 -5.09 -5.27 14.95
N LYS A 69 -4.93 -4.83 13.70
CA LYS A 69 -3.93 -5.35 12.75
C LYS A 69 -3.39 -4.23 11.87
N THR A 70 -2.28 -4.49 11.18
CA THR A 70 -1.91 -3.67 10.02
C THR A 70 -2.60 -4.24 8.77
N ALA A 71 -2.79 -3.40 7.75
CA ALA A 71 -3.31 -3.88 6.48
C ALA A 71 -2.39 -4.92 5.81
N HIS A 72 -1.06 -4.78 5.93
CA HIS A 72 -0.13 -5.81 5.49
C HIS A 72 -0.32 -7.15 6.22
N ALA A 73 -0.73 -7.15 7.48
CA ALA A 73 -1.02 -8.40 8.20
C ALA A 73 -2.30 -9.07 7.67
N LEU A 74 -3.34 -8.28 7.37
CA LEU A 74 -4.56 -8.78 6.72
C LEU A 74 -4.26 -9.33 5.32
N ALA A 75 -3.52 -8.57 4.51
CA ALA A 75 -3.12 -8.97 3.17
C ALA A 75 -2.20 -10.20 3.15
N TYR A 76 -1.32 -10.33 4.14
CA TYR A 76 -0.48 -11.53 4.29
C TYR A 76 -1.31 -12.77 4.59
N ALA A 77 -2.26 -12.66 5.52
CA ALA A 77 -3.17 -13.75 5.85
C ALA A 77 -4.00 -14.19 4.63
N ALA A 78 -4.49 -13.23 3.82
CA ALA A 78 -5.32 -13.53 2.65
C ALA A 78 -4.51 -14.08 1.45
N VAL A 79 -3.38 -13.45 1.13
CA VAL A 79 -2.63 -13.69 -0.12
C VAL A 79 -1.14 -13.93 0.14
N GLY A 80 -0.51 -13.11 0.97
CA GLY A 80 0.95 -13.08 1.08
C GLY A 80 1.61 -14.36 1.60
N HIS A 81 0.91 -15.17 2.41
CA HIS A 81 1.43 -16.46 2.89
C HIS A 81 1.79 -17.43 1.75
N ARG A 82 1.14 -17.31 0.59
CA ARG A 82 1.44 -18.12 -0.60
C ARG A 82 2.82 -17.83 -1.19
N TYR A 83 3.36 -16.63 -0.92
CA TYR A 83 4.64 -16.14 -1.43
C TYR A 83 5.76 -16.22 -0.39
N ALA A 84 5.55 -16.93 0.72
CA ALA A 84 6.50 -16.97 1.84
C ALA A 84 7.93 -17.39 1.44
N ARG A 85 8.07 -18.26 0.43
CA ARG A 85 9.39 -18.69 -0.10
C ARG A 85 10.18 -17.56 -0.78
N ARG A 86 9.49 -16.59 -1.37
CA ARG A 86 10.11 -15.45 -2.07
C ARG A 86 10.23 -14.20 -1.18
N LEU A 87 9.39 -14.11 -0.15
CA LEU A 87 9.27 -12.92 0.69
C LEU A 87 10.60 -12.60 1.38
N GLY A 88 11.08 -11.38 1.18
CA GLY A 88 12.31 -10.91 1.83
C GLY A 88 13.59 -11.55 1.30
N GLY A 89 13.55 -12.18 0.11
CA GLY A 89 14.72 -12.77 -0.55
C GLY A 89 15.89 -11.80 -0.73
N LEU A 90 17.05 -12.32 -1.15
CA LEU A 90 18.28 -11.52 -1.25
C LEU A 90 18.10 -10.25 -2.10
N ARG A 91 18.62 -9.13 -1.61
CA ARG A 91 18.66 -7.89 -2.39
C ARG A 91 19.60 -8.07 -3.57
N GLN A 92 19.09 -7.83 -4.77
CA GLN A 92 19.87 -7.83 -6.01
C GLN A 92 19.94 -6.42 -6.59
N ALA A 93 21.03 -6.13 -7.29
CA ALA A 93 21.14 -4.88 -8.03
C ALA A 93 20.05 -4.82 -9.11
N GLY A 94 19.29 -3.72 -9.18
CA GLY A 94 18.11 -3.62 -10.05
C GLY A 94 18.40 -3.88 -11.54
N TRP A 95 19.62 -3.62 -12.01
CA TRP A 95 20.02 -3.92 -13.39
C TRP A 95 20.10 -5.43 -13.68
N ARG A 96 20.39 -6.29 -12.69
CA ARG A 96 20.40 -7.75 -12.87
C ARG A 96 18.98 -8.27 -13.07
N THR A 97 18.05 -7.80 -12.25
CA THR A 97 16.61 -8.07 -12.43
C THR A 97 16.14 -7.54 -13.78
N GLY A 98 16.57 -6.35 -14.18
CA GLY A 98 16.29 -5.79 -15.50
C GLY A 98 16.78 -6.66 -16.64
N MET A 99 18.01 -7.18 -16.58
CA MET A 99 18.54 -8.11 -17.58
C MET A 99 17.71 -9.40 -17.66
N ALA A 100 17.32 -9.98 -16.52
CA ALA A 100 16.44 -11.15 -16.49
C ALA A 100 15.05 -10.86 -17.11
N LEU A 101 14.57 -9.61 -16.98
CA LEU A 101 13.36 -9.15 -17.65
C LEU A 101 13.55 -8.84 -19.15
N GLY A 102 14.78 -8.85 -19.66
CA GLY A 102 15.12 -8.59 -21.06
C GLY A 102 15.64 -7.17 -21.35
N ILE A 103 15.94 -6.38 -20.31
CA ILE A 103 16.53 -5.04 -20.43
C ILE A 103 18.04 -5.18 -20.59
N THR A 104 18.48 -5.43 -21.82
CA THR A 104 19.89 -5.72 -22.14
C THR A 104 20.61 -4.56 -22.83
N LYS A 105 19.87 -3.57 -23.34
CA LYS A 105 20.42 -2.46 -24.13
C LYS A 105 19.93 -1.11 -23.61
N SER A 106 20.70 -0.08 -23.92
CA SER A 106 20.28 1.31 -23.75
C SER A 106 19.20 1.68 -24.77
N VAL A 107 18.41 2.69 -24.46
CA VAL A 107 17.37 3.23 -25.34
C VAL A 107 17.59 4.73 -25.51
N ARG A 108 17.53 5.22 -26.75
CA ARG A 108 17.57 6.64 -27.06
C ARG A 108 16.17 7.24 -26.85
N ILE A 109 16.09 8.32 -26.06
CA ILE A 109 14.86 9.07 -25.77
C ILE A 109 15.17 10.55 -25.99
N GLY A 110 14.55 11.15 -27.02
CA GLY A 110 15.03 12.41 -27.59
C GLY A 110 16.54 12.36 -27.85
N GLU A 111 17.26 13.37 -27.37
CA GLU A 111 18.73 13.47 -27.53
C GLU A 111 19.54 12.66 -26.51
N ARG A 112 18.90 11.83 -25.65
CA ARG A 112 19.57 11.20 -24.51
C ARG A 112 19.57 9.68 -24.58
N ASP A 113 20.73 9.08 -24.32
CA ASP A 113 20.83 7.64 -24.09
C ASP A 113 20.48 7.28 -22.66
N VAL A 114 19.38 6.57 -22.49
CA VAL A 114 19.00 5.96 -21.21
C VAL A 114 19.62 4.58 -21.11
N SER A 115 20.57 4.43 -20.18
CA SER A 115 21.25 3.15 -19.98
C SER A 115 20.30 2.04 -19.56
N HIS A 116 20.66 0.79 -19.87
CA HIS A 116 19.91 -0.38 -19.40
C HIS A 116 19.72 -0.38 -17.87
N LYS A 117 20.71 0.11 -17.10
CA LYS A 117 20.62 0.26 -15.64
C LYS A 117 19.55 1.27 -15.25
N ALA A 118 19.58 2.48 -15.83
CA ALA A 118 18.60 3.51 -15.56
C ALA A 118 17.17 3.05 -15.93
N LEU A 119 17.03 2.36 -17.06
CA LEU A 119 15.76 1.79 -17.50
C LEU A 119 15.26 0.71 -16.52
N SER A 120 16.15 -0.18 -16.06
CA SER A 120 15.83 -1.21 -15.05
C SER A 120 15.35 -0.60 -13.73
N HIS A 121 16.01 0.46 -13.26
CA HIS A 121 15.58 1.19 -12.08
C HIS A 121 14.22 1.87 -12.29
N ALA A 122 13.97 2.46 -13.45
CA ALA A 122 12.68 3.06 -13.79
C ALA A 122 11.55 2.02 -13.80
N VAL A 123 11.81 0.81 -14.33
CA VAL A 123 10.87 -0.33 -14.35
C VAL A 123 10.50 -0.76 -12.93
N LEU A 124 11.48 -1.03 -12.06
CA LEU A 124 11.20 -1.45 -10.69
C LEU A 124 10.47 -0.37 -9.89
N ARG A 125 10.86 0.90 -10.06
CA ARG A 125 10.17 2.04 -9.43
C ARG A 125 8.74 2.22 -9.94
N THR A 126 8.47 1.87 -11.20
CA THR A 126 7.11 1.88 -11.77
C THR A 126 6.24 0.84 -11.06
N VAL A 127 6.75 -0.37 -10.84
CA VAL A 127 6.04 -1.42 -10.08
C VAL A 127 5.80 -0.99 -8.64
N THR A 128 6.80 -0.42 -7.95
CA THR A 128 6.62 0.10 -6.60
C THR A 128 5.52 1.16 -6.53
N ARG A 129 5.52 2.13 -7.45
CA ARG A 129 4.48 3.18 -7.50
C ARG A 129 3.09 2.61 -7.78
N PHE A 130 3.00 1.58 -8.63
CA PHE A 130 1.76 0.84 -8.84
C PHE A 130 1.28 0.12 -7.58
N CYS A 131 2.19 -0.46 -6.80
CA CYS A 131 1.83 -1.10 -5.54
C CYS A 131 1.33 -0.10 -4.49
N HIS A 132 1.69 1.17 -4.61
CA HIS A 132 1.22 2.24 -3.72
C HIS A 132 -0.03 2.95 -4.23
N SER A 133 -0.46 2.73 -5.47
CA SER A 133 -1.65 3.37 -6.05
C SER A 133 -2.91 2.53 -5.87
N ALA A 134 -4.08 3.17 -6.01
CA ALA A 134 -5.37 2.49 -6.10
C ALA A 134 -5.68 1.98 -7.52
N ASP A 135 -4.82 2.25 -8.51
CA ASP A 135 -5.08 1.92 -9.92
C ASP A 135 -5.17 0.39 -10.13
N PRO A 136 -6.10 -0.12 -10.95
CA PRO A 136 -6.23 -1.55 -11.20
C PRO A 136 -5.15 -2.10 -12.15
N VAL A 137 -4.45 -1.24 -12.89
CA VAL A 137 -3.45 -1.63 -13.89
C VAL A 137 -2.26 -0.67 -13.92
N ILE A 138 -1.10 -1.17 -14.38
CA ILE A 138 0.09 -0.32 -14.60
C ILE A 138 -0.13 0.59 -15.82
N THR A 139 -0.26 1.89 -15.52
CA THR A 139 -0.35 2.99 -16.50
C THR A 139 0.92 3.87 -16.52
N ARG A 140 0.99 4.79 -17.50
CA ARG A 140 2.07 5.79 -17.60
C ARG A 140 2.25 6.67 -16.36
N TYR A 141 1.21 6.85 -15.55
CA TYR A 141 1.27 7.69 -14.35
C TYR A 141 2.17 7.10 -13.26
N HIS A 142 2.40 5.79 -13.29
CA HIS A 142 3.34 5.12 -12.41
C HIS A 142 4.80 5.30 -12.84
N VAL A 143 5.06 5.68 -14.10
CA VAL A 143 6.43 5.81 -14.61
C VAL A 143 7.10 7.02 -13.93
N PRO A 144 8.32 6.88 -13.38
CA PRO A 144 9.02 8.01 -12.79
C PRO A 144 9.46 9.02 -13.85
N ARG A 145 9.43 10.30 -13.49
CA ARG A 145 10.15 11.33 -14.23
C ARG A 145 11.64 11.15 -13.96
N LEU A 146 12.43 10.98 -15.00
CA LEU A 146 13.88 10.92 -14.91
C LEU A 146 14.47 12.30 -15.19
N ARG A 147 15.55 12.65 -14.50
CA ARG A 147 16.23 13.94 -14.69
C ARG A 147 16.64 14.10 -16.15
N GLY A 148 16.28 15.20 -16.79
CA GLY A 148 16.51 15.48 -18.21
C GLY A 148 15.55 14.78 -19.18
N LEU A 149 14.46 14.19 -18.69
CA LEU A 149 13.35 13.61 -19.47
C LEU A 149 11.99 14.03 -18.88
N GLU A 150 11.92 15.20 -18.25
CA GLU A 150 10.75 15.72 -17.56
C GLU A 150 9.70 16.28 -18.52
N GLY A 151 10.09 16.66 -19.74
CA GLY A 151 9.16 17.12 -20.79
C GLY A 151 8.07 16.09 -21.08
N LYS A 152 6.87 16.56 -21.42
CA LYS A 152 5.68 15.70 -21.63
C LYS A 152 5.94 14.61 -22.68
N ASP A 153 6.53 14.96 -23.81
CA ASP A 153 6.76 14.04 -24.93
C ASP A 153 7.89 13.05 -24.63
N LEU A 154 8.98 13.54 -24.04
CA LEU A 154 10.09 12.69 -23.56
C LEU A 154 9.64 11.69 -22.50
N HIS A 155 8.77 12.11 -21.59
CA HIS A 155 8.18 11.21 -20.60
C HIS A 155 7.23 10.20 -21.22
N ALA A 156 6.49 10.56 -22.27
CA ALA A 156 5.65 9.63 -23.01
C ALA A 156 6.49 8.57 -23.73
N GLU A 157 7.62 8.95 -24.32
CA GLU A 157 8.58 8.03 -24.92
C GLU A 157 9.25 7.11 -23.89
N LEU A 158 9.70 7.65 -22.75
CA LEU A 158 10.16 6.85 -21.62
C LEU A 158 9.09 5.86 -21.15
N SER A 159 7.84 6.30 -21.06
CA SER A 159 6.74 5.43 -20.65
C SER A 159 6.53 4.28 -21.65
N ARG A 160 6.61 4.55 -22.96
CA ARG A 160 6.56 3.49 -23.99
C ARG A 160 7.69 2.47 -23.82
N ALA A 161 8.90 2.92 -23.46
CA ALA A 161 10.03 2.03 -23.21
C ALA A 161 9.90 1.23 -21.90
N VAL A 162 9.36 1.83 -20.83
CA VAL A 162 9.29 1.23 -19.48
C VAL A 162 8.11 0.26 -19.32
N LEU A 163 6.93 0.61 -19.84
CA LEU A 163 5.68 -0.10 -19.54
C LEU A 163 5.70 -1.60 -19.90
N PRO A 164 6.24 -2.05 -21.04
CA PRO A 164 6.31 -3.47 -21.36
C PRO A 164 7.07 -4.27 -20.29
N PHE A 165 8.22 -3.76 -19.84
CA PHE A 165 9.03 -4.41 -18.81
C PHE A 165 8.42 -4.31 -17.42
N ALA A 166 7.75 -3.20 -17.09
CA ALA A 166 7.03 -3.07 -15.82
C ALA A 166 5.86 -4.06 -15.72
N ARG A 167 5.13 -4.29 -16.81
CA ARG A 167 4.07 -5.31 -16.87
C ARG A 167 4.64 -6.72 -16.79
N LYS A 168 5.77 -6.99 -17.45
CA LYS A 168 6.48 -8.28 -17.32
C LYS A 168 6.98 -8.51 -15.90
N ALA A 169 7.52 -7.47 -15.25
CA ALA A 169 7.95 -7.53 -13.85
C ALA A 169 6.76 -7.79 -12.90
N TRP A 170 5.61 -7.18 -13.14
CA TRP A 170 4.40 -7.45 -12.38
C TRP A 170 3.90 -8.89 -12.61
N ALA A 171 3.92 -9.38 -13.84
CA ALA A 171 3.57 -10.77 -14.14
C ALA A 171 4.49 -11.76 -13.41
N ASP A 172 5.81 -11.52 -13.41
CA ASP A 172 6.79 -12.33 -12.65
C ASP A 172 6.47 -12.38 -11.14
N LEU A 173 6.01 -11.27 -10.57
CA LEU A 173 5.60 -11.21 -9.17
C LEU A 173 4.37 -12.06 -8.87
N GLN A 174 3.53 -12.40 -9.85
CA GLN A 174 2.34 -13.23 -9.62
C GLN A 174 2.70 -14.70 -9.34
N HIS A 175 3.92 -15.15 -9.65
CA HIS A 175 4.36 -16.53 -9.42
C HIS A 175 4.83 -16.73 -7.97
N PRO A 176 4.21 -17.64 -7.18
CA PRO A 176 4.51 -17.77 -5.74
C PRO A 176 5.89 -18.34 -5.44
N ASP A 177 6.41 -19.16 -6.35
CA ASP A 177 7.53 -20.05 -6.06
C ASP A 177 8.81 -19.67 -6.80
N GLU A 178 8.67 -18.90 -7.87
CA GLU A 178 9.75 -18.55 -8.79
C GLU A 178 9.60 -17.12 -9.29
N GLY A 179 10.68 -16.57 -9.83
CA GLY A 179 10.69 -15.28 -10.50
C GLY A 179 11.94 -14.47 -10.19
N SER A 180 12.24 -13.56 -11.10
CA SER A 180 13.47 -12.73 -11.08
C SER A 180 13.31 -11.47 -10.24
N VAL A 181 12.09 -10.99 -10.04
CA VAL A 181 11.82 -9.80 -9.24
C VAL A 181 11.80 -10.19 -7.77
N ARG A 182 12.46 -9.42 -6.92
CA ARG A 182 12.41 -9.64 -5.46
C ARG A 182 10.97 -9.44 -4.97
N PHE A 183 10.47 -10.36 -4.15
CA PHE A 183 9.13 -10.26 -3.59
C PHE A 183 9.15 -9.59 -2.20
N ASP A 184 8.39 -8.52 -2.01
CA ASP A 184 8.32 -7.69 -0.81
C ASP A 184 6.85 -7.49 -0.37
N HIS A 185 6.66 -6.92 0.81
CA HIS A 185 5.34 -6.82 1.45
C HIS A 185 4.30 -6.01 0.66
N ASP A 186 4.73 -5.00 -0.10
CA ASP A 186 3.84 -4.17 -0.89
C ASP A 186 3.22 -4.91 -2.08
N HIS A 187 3.86 -5.99 -2.55
CA HIS A 187 3.34 -6.76 -3.69
C HIS A 187 2.07 -7.53 -3.31
N TYR A 188 2.12 -8.30 -2.21
CA TYR A 188 0.93 -9.02 -1.78
C TYR A 188 -0.15 -8.06 -1.27
N LEU A 189 0.23 -6.88 -0.72
CA LEU A 189 -0.73 -5.85 -0.34
C LEU A 189 -1.49 -5.36 -1.58
N LYS A 190 -0.76 -5.06 -2.67
CA LYS A 190 -1.37 -4.66 -3.94
C LYS A 190 -2.25 -5.77 -4.52
N MET A 191 -1.80 -7.02 -4.51
CA MET A 191 -2.60 -8.16 -4.99
C MET A 191 -3.90 -8.33 -4.19
N TRP A 192 -3.82 -8.22 -2.86
CA TRP A 192 -5.00 -8.27 -2.00
C TRP A 192 -5.94 -7.09 -2.26
N ALA A 193 -5.42 -5.87 -2.41
CA ALA A 193 -6.24 -4.71 -2.74
C ALA A 193 -6.97 -4.85 -4.07
N MET A 194 -6.33 -5.45 -5.08
CA MET A 194 -6.92 -5.71 -6.38
C MET A 194 -8.00 -6.81 -6.36
N SER A 195 -8.06 -7.64 -5.31
CA SER A 195 -9.13 -8.63 -5.16
C SER A 195 -10.43 -8.03 -4.59
N ASP A 196 -10.50 -6.71 -4.44
CA ASP A 196 -11.61 -5.97 -3.82
C ASP A 196 -12.07 -6.62 -2.50
N PRO A 197 -11.17 -6.69 -1.50
CA PRO A 197 -11.42 -7.51 -0.33
C PRO A 197 -12.48 -6.88 0.56
N LYS A 198 -13.41 -7.71 1.03
CA LYS A 198 -14.36 -7.32 2.09
C LYS A 198 -13.78 -7.68 3.44
N ILE A 199 -13.69 -6.69 4.34
CA ILE A 199 -13.23 -6.91 5.70
C ILE A 199 -14.44 -7.31 6.54
N ASP A 200 -14.45 -8.54 7.07
CA ASP A 200 -15.51 -9.02 8.00
C ASP A 200 -15.42 -8.26 9.33
N ALA A 201 -16.18 -7.18 9.40
CA ALA A 201 -16.33 -6.26 10.52
C ALA A 201 -17.60 -5.43 10.35
N ASP A 202 -18.17 -4.98 11.47
CA ASP A 202 -19.31 -4.06 11.46
C ASP A 202 -18.86 -2.60 11.29
N PHE A 203 -17.59 -2.30 11.64
CA PHE A 203 -16.97 -0.98 11.46
C PHE A 203 -15.44 -1.08 11.36
N LEU A 204 -14.84 -0.09 10.69
CA LEU A 204 -13.38 0.06 10.58
C LEU A 204 -12.92 1.34 11.26
N LEU A 205 -11.79 1.26 11.93
CA LEU A 205 -11.07 2.40 12.50
C LEU A 205 -9.70 2.46 11.85
N LEU A 206 -9.41 3.55 11.15
CA LEU A 206 -8.12 3.79 10.51
C LEU A 206 -7.37 4.88 11.27
N ASP A 207 -6.16 4.58 11.71
CA ASP A 207 -5.27 5.56 12.34
C ASP A 207 -4.22 6.05 11.36
N GLU A 208 -3.82 7.32 11.49
CA GLU A 208 -2.90 8.00 10.57
C GLU A 208 -3.30 7.83 9.08
N ALA A 209 -4.60 7.98 8.81
CA ALA A 209 -5.17 7.88 7.46
C ALA A 209 -4.51 8.86 6.47
N GLN A 210 -3.99 9.99 6.93
CA GLN A 210 -3.28 10.96 6.10
C GLN A 210 -1.89 10.48 5.63
N ASP A 211 -1.25 9.58 6.38
CA ASP A 211 0.08 9.02 6.07
C ASP A 211 -0.02 7.70 5.30
N THR A 212 -1.25 7.30 4.98
CA THR A 212 -1.60 6.05 4.32
C THR A 212 -1.53 6.21 2.81
N ASN A 213 -0.95 5.23 2.11
CA ASN A 213 -0.89 5.26 0.64
C ASN A 213 -2.27 4.93 0.01
N PRO A 214 -2.54 5.36 -1.24
CA PRO A 214 -3.83 5.13 -1.89
C PRO A 214 -4.31 3.68 -1.95
N VAL A 215 -3.40 2.70 -2.08
CA VAL A 215 -3.77 1.26 -2.08
C VAL A 215 -4.40 0.81 -0.75
N LEU A 216 -3.98 1.41 0.36
CA LEU A 216 -4.53 1.12 1.68
C LEU A 216 -5.90 1.79 1.87
N GLY A 217 -6.07 3.00 1.33
CA GLY A 217 -7.39 3.64 1.27
C GLY A 217 -8.41 2.83 0.47
N SER A 218 -8.00 2.14 -0.61
CA SER A 218 -8.94 1.37 -1.43
C SER A 218 -9.48 0.11 -0.75
N VAL A 219 -8.80 -0.42 0.27
CA VAL A 219 -9.20 -1.63 1.02
C VAL A 219 -9.92 -1.33 2.33
N ALA A 220 -9.88 -0.10 2.82
CA ALA A 220 -10.55 0.31 4.06
C ALA A 220 -12.05 0.56 3.83
N LYS A 221 -12.76 -0.49 3.43
CA LYS A 221 -14.21 -0.48 3.17
C LYS A 221 -14.88 -1.64 3.91
N VAL A 222 -16.04 -1.36 4.51
CA VAL A 222 -16.96 -2.33 5.15
C VAL A 222 -18.29 -2.29 4.41
#